data_AF-A0A2S5VLX6-F1
#
_entry.id   AF-A0A2S5VLX6-F1
#
_cell.length_a   1.000
_cell.length_b   1.000
_cell.length_c   1.000
_cell.angle_alpha   90.00
_cell.angle_beta   90.00
_cell.angle_gamma   90.00
#
_symmetry.space_group_name_H-M   'P 1'
#
loop_
_entity.id
_entity.type
_entity.pdbx_description
1 polymer ?
#
loop_
_entity_poly.entity_id
_entity_poly.type
_entity_poly.pdbx_seq_one_letter_code
_entity_poly.pdbx_strand_id
1 'polypeptide(L)' 'MPRSDPADQDAVTRATEDYSSRPFSPTGMLAVGDRDGRATVDVFYDDGTMQVEADALYGEDVVVVTSALRPA' A
#
# COMPACT_ATOMS: atom_id res chain seq x y z
N MET A 1 8.95 -17.46 -1.24
CA MET A 1 10.26 -16.88 -0.85
C MET A 1 9.99 -15.86 0.24
N PRO A 2 10.69 -15.89 1.39
CA PRO A 2 10.63 -14.75 2.31
C PRO A 2 11.11 -13.51 1.53
N ARG A 3 10.30 -12.45 1.54
CA ARG A 3 10.63 -11.21 0.84
C ARG A 3 11.82 -10.57 1.57
N SER A 4 12.83 -10.14 0.81
CA SER A 4 14.10 -9.56 1.30
C SER A 4 13.88 -8.34 2.20
N ASP A 5 15.00 -7.87 2.78
CA ASP A 5 15.19 -6.72 3.67
C ASP A 5 14.09 -5.64 3.64
N PRO A 6 13.77 -5.03 4.79
CA PRO A 6 12.75 -3.99 4.89
C PRO A 6 13.03 -2.85 3.89
N ALA A 7 11.97 -2.23 3.38
CA ALA A 7 12.08 -1.09 2.47
C ALA A 7 12.68 0.13 3.20
N ASP A 8 12.98 1.20 2.46
CA ASP A 8 13.41 2.47 3.05
C ASP A 8 12.35 2.98 4.05
N GLN A 9 12.72 3.04 5.32
CA GLN A 9 11.78 3.32 6.42
C GLN A 9 11.26 4.76 6.41
N ASP A 10 12.02 5.70 5.85
CA ASP A 10 11.53 7.07 5.67
C ASP A 10 10.46 7.12 4.58
N ALA A 11 10.61 6.28 3.54
CA ALA A 11 9.60 6.13 2.49
C ALA A 11 8.34 5.43 3.00
N VAL A 12 8.49 4.37 3.80
CA VAL A 12 7.38 3.66 4.46
C VAL A 12 6.59 4.59 5.38
N THR A 13 7.28 5.38 6.21
CA THR A 13 6.64 6.35 7.10
C THR A 13 5.86 7.38 6.30
N ARG A 14 6.48 7.97 5.28
CA ARG A 14 5.84 8.97 4.40
C ARG A 14 4.61 8.40 3.70
N ALA A 15 4.69 7.17 3.18
CA ALA A 15 3.56 6.52 2.53
C ALA A 15 2.41 6.28 3.52
N THR A 16 2.73 5.75 4.71
CA THR A 16 1.74 5.49 5.76
C THR A 16 1.00 6.75 6.19
N GLU A 17 1.73 7.85 6.43
CA GLU A 17 1.15 9.15 6.78
C GLU A 17 0.27 9.72 5.66
N ASP A 18 0.75 9.65 4.42
CA ASP A 18 0.00 10.15 3.26
C ASP A 18 -1.32 9.38 3.09
N TYR A 19 -1.29 8.05 3.04
CA TYR A 19 -2.51 7.25 2.91
C TYR A 19 -3.45 7.41 4.11
N SER A 20 -2.91 7.56 5.32
CA SER A 20 -3.72 7.81 6.53
C SER A 20 -4.40 9.18 6.53
N SER A 21 -3.86 10.16 5.81
CA SER A 21 -4.45 11.50 5.67
C SER A 21 -5.61 11.57 4.66
N ARG A 22 -5.72 10.56 3.78
CA ARG A 22 -6.76 10.48 2.76
C ARG A 22 -8.09 10.03 3.38
N PRO A 23 -9.25 10.49 2.87
CA PRO A 23 -10.53 10.04 3.36
C PRO A 23 -10.72 8.54 3.09
N PHE A 24 -11.00 7.77 4.13
CA PHE A 24 -11.47 6.40 4.00
C PHE A 24 -12.77 6.38 3.19
N SER A 25 -12.83 5.50 2.20
CA SER A 25 -14.03 5.29 1.38
C SER A 25 -14.39 3.81 1.44
N PRO A 26 -15.64 3.44 1.78
CA PRO A 26 -16.08 2.04 1.80
C PRO A 26 -15.95 1.33 0.45
N THR A 27 -15.87 2.07 -0.65
CA THR A 27 -15.64 1.56 -2.01
C THR A 27 -14.20 1.69 -2.49
N GLY A 28 -13.31 2.25 -1.67
CA GLY A 28 -11.91 2.53 -2.01
C GLY A 28 -10.96 1.88 -1.02
N MET A 29 -10.55 2.61 0.02
CA MET A 29 -9.55 2.19 1.01
C MET A 29 -10.20 1.75 2.33
N LEU A 30 -9.80 0.58 2.81
CA LEU A 30 -10.34 -0.10 3.97
C LEU A 30 -9.43 0.02 5.20
N ALA A 31 -8.12 -0.08 5.00
CA ALA A 31 -7.13 0.03 6.07
C ALA A 31 -5.78 0.51 5.55
N VAL A 32 -5.01 1.13 6.43
CA VAL A 32 -3.63 1.56 6.20
C VAL A 32 -2.80 1.13 7.41
N GLY A 33 -1.57 0.71 7.20
CA GLY A 33 -0.64 0.34 8.27
C GLY A 33 0.77 0.12 7.78
N ASP A 34 1.61 -0.40 8.66
CA ASP A 34 2.94 -0.93 8.35
C ASP A 34 2.96 -2.43 8.66
N ARG A 35 3.57 -3.22 7.77
CA ARG A 35 3.77 -4.65 7.97
C ARG A 35 5.00 -5.13 7.23
N ASP A 36 5.85 -5.89 7.93
CA ASP A 36 7.07 -6.48 7.37
C ASP A 36 8.01 -5.42 6.74
N GLY A 37 8.05 -4.22 7.35
CA GLY A 37 8.89 -3.09 6.96
C GLY A 37 8.44 -2.40 5.67
N ARG A 38 7.12 -2.37 5.42
CA ARG A 38 6.47 -1.85 4.21
C ARG A 38 5.13 -1.24 4.61
N ALA A 39 4.73 -0.17 3.93
CA ALA A 39 3.38 0.36 4.10
C ALA A 39 2.38 -0.60 3.45
N THR A 40 1.27 -0.88 4.12
CA THR A 40 0.17 -1.70 3.60
C THR A 40 -1.07 -0.87 3.42
N VAL A 41 -1.70 -1.01 2.26
CA VAL A 41 -2.98 -0.36 1.95
C VAL A 41 -3.97 -1.45 1.51
N ASP A 42 -4.96 -1.71 2.34
CA ASP A 42 -6.05 -2.62 2.00
C ASP A 42 -7.14 -1.83 1.29
N VAL A 43 -7.55 -2.30 0.11
CA VAL A 43 -8.57 -1.66 -0.72
C VAL A 43 -9.68 -2.63 -1.06
N PHE A 44 -10.86 -2.11 -1.37
CA PHE A 44 -12.00 -2.94 -1.75
C PHE A 44 -11.74 -3.67 -3.08
N TYR A 45 -11.28 -2.92 -4.09
CA TYR A 45 -10.85 -3.42 -5.38
C TYR A 45 -9.81 -2.47 -5.97
N ASP A 46 -8.72 -3.03 -6.47
CA ASP A 46 -7.73 -2.38 -7.33
C ASP A 46 -7.40 -3.32 -8.49
N ASP A 47 -7.34 -2.78 -9.70
CA ASP A 47 -6.98 -3.50 -10.92
C ASP A 47 -5.44 -3.53 -11.15
N GLY A 48 -4.68 -3.08 -10.17
CA GLY A 48 -3.22 -2.98 -10.17
C GLY A 48 -2.72 -1.57 -10.44
N THR A 49 -3.60 -0.63 -10.81
CA THR A 49 -3.20 0.76 -11.07
C THR A 49 -2.68 1.46 -9.82
N MET A 50 -3.26 1.19 -8.65
CA MET A 50 -2.81 1.79 -7.39
C MET A 50 -1.42 1.28 -6.99
N GLN A 51 -1.09 0.03 -7.26
CA GLN A 51 0.26 -0.50 -7.00
C GLN A 51 1.31 0.20 -7.88
N VAL A 52 1.03 0.36 -9.18
CA VAL A 52 1.94 1.05 -10.11
C VAL A 52 2.16 2.51 -9.72
N GLU A 53 1.10 3.20 -9.30
CA GLU A 53 1.20 4.58 -8.82
C GLU A 53 2.05 4.64 -7.53
N ALA A 54 1.84 3.73 -6.58
CA ALA A 54 2.57 3.70 -5.33
C ALA A 54 4.07 3.42 -5.54
N ASP A 55 4.42 2.50 -6.43
CA ASP A 55 5.81 2.21 -6.80
C ASP A 55 6.49 3.44 -7.44
N ALA A 56 5.75 4.22 -8.24
CA ALA A 56 6.26 5.45 -8.85
C ALA A 56 6.44 6.60 -7.84
N LEU A 57 5.59 6.68 -6.81
CA LEU A 57 5.60 7.76 -5.82
C LEU A 57 6.59 7.52 -4.68
N TYR A 58 6.65 6.28 -4.17
CA TYR A 58 7.39 5.96 -2.95
C TYR A 58 8.60 5.08 -3.19
N GLY A 59 8.68 4.43 -4.36
CA GLY A 59 9.71 3.46 -4.69
C GLY A 59 9.15 2.04 -4.73
N GLU A 60 9.82 1.18 -5.51
CA GLU A 60 9.44 -0.21 -5.71
C GLU A 60 9.38 -0.98 -4.37
N ASP A 61 8.28 -1.72 -4.15
CA ASP A 61 8.06 -2.59 -2.96
C ASP A 61 8.01 -1.84 -1.61
N VAL A 62 7.85 -0.50 -1.62
CA VAL A 62 7.64 0.30 -0.40
C VAL A 62 6.22 0.20 0.11
N VAL A 63 5.25 0.17 -0.81
CA VAL A 63 3.81 0.05 -0.51
C VAL A 63 3.29 -1.25 -1.10
N VAL A 64 2.54 -2.00 -0.31
CA VAL A 64 1.83 -3.19 -0.76
C VAL A 64 0.34 -2.91 -0.76
N VAL A 65 -0.25 -2.83 -1.95
CA VAL A 65 -1.70 -2.68 -2.11
C VAL A 65 -2.35 -4.06 -2.18
N THR A 66 -3.32 -4.31 -1.30
CA THR A 66 -4.04 -5.59 -1.26
C THR A 66 -5.53 -5.39 -1.48
N SER A 67 -6.05 -6.02 -2.53
CA SER A 67 -7.50 -6.02 -2.80
C SER A 67 -8.24 -7.08 -2.00
N ALA A 68 -9.32 -6.68 -1.33
CA ALA A 68 -10.23 -7.59 -0.64
C ALA A 68 -11.05 -8.44 -1.63
N LEU A 69 -11.43 -7.87 -2.77
CA LEU A 69 -12.01 -8.62 -3.88
C LEU A 69 -10.91 -9.05 -4.85
N ARG A 70 -10.86 -10.34 -5.16
CA ARG A 70 -10.06 -10.85 -6.28
C ARG A 70 -10.96 -10.92 -7.52
N PRO A 71 -10.48 -10.54 -8.71
CA PRO A 71 -11.18 -10.85 -9.95
C PRO A 71 -11.39 -12.38 -10.02
N ALA A 72 -12.58 -12.78 -10.47
CA ALA A 72 -12.97 -14.18 -10.62
C ALA A 72 -12.24 -14.87 -11.77
#